data_AF-A0A1B6FQB3-F1
#
_entry.id   AF-A0A1B6FQB3-F1
#
_cell.length_a   1.000
_cell.length_b   1.000
_cell.length_c   1.000
_cell.angle_alpha   90.00
_cell.angle_beta   90.00
_cell.angle_gamma   90.00
#
_symmetry.space_group_name_H-M   'P 1'
#
loop_
_entity.id
_entity.type
_entity.pdbx_description
1 polymer ?
#
loop_
_entity_poly.entity_id
_entity_poly.type
_entity_poly.pdbx_seq_one_letter_code
_entity_poly.pdbx_strand_id
1 'polypeptide(L)'
;MIEISAKLIGGPVYLPGENVGCYITFMNPPLPTDIRSRSHRDDLEVLAWATAQIHCQCSTNGKVPLPSKTPYLPEEKVVSNSETSFAPCQGDKGRIVLSTTPKILFCDLRLSPGESKSYFYSQSLPLEALPSYRGQLVKYSYKITIGSQRVNGIVKLLRVPLRVLDISGVPEINLCEDSEDLSPSNPFLESTNKDQEQDPTIQLLQNITARRNPNFYNITNSKGKVARFCLFKQAYKLGEDIIGTFDFSDSTVPCVQFTVTLQSEETIGEEYKAETKQQRAIASFSNCHEVCLSMKQCLLNLPIPLHATPTFSTRLVSLRWRLHFEFVTTQPDSVFQLPTDSSTWQGPGFLTIETMIWDLPIQIYPSLPTPEPQTNTKYSIIL
;
A
#
# COMPACT_ATOMS: atom_id res chain seq x y z
N MET A 1 -21.87 10.67 29.28
CA MET A 1 -20.79 10.02 28.47
C MET A 1 -21.13 10.24 27.00
N ILE A 2 -20.18 10.52 26.09
CA ILE A 2 -20.46 10.81 24.68
C ILE A 2 -19.55 9.91 23.85
N GLU A 3 -20.16 9.14 22.97
CA GLU A 3 -19.46 8.38 21.94
C GLU A 3 -19.26 9.28 20.72
N ILE A 4 -18.01 9.42 20.29
CA ILE A 4 -17.68 9.99 18.98
C ILE A 4 -17.38 8.84 18.06
N SER A 5 -17.99 8.84 16.88
CA SER A 5 -17.66 7.90 15.84
C SER A 5 -17.43 8.57 14.49
N ALA A 6 -16.58 7.97 13.66
CA ALA A 6 -16.23 8.46 12.35
C ALA A 6 -16.29 7.34 11.33
N LYS A 7 -16.81 7.65 10.14
CA LYS A 7 -16.97 6.73 9.02
C LYS A 7 -16.52 7.41 7.72
N LEU A 8 -15.56 6.81 7.03
CA LEU A 8 -15.08 7.30 5.73
C LEU A 8 -16.10 6.98 4.61
N ILE A 9 -16.22 7.89 3.66
CA ILE A 9 -17.01 7.70 2.44
C ILE A 9 -16.08 7.11 1.38
N GLY A 10 -16.53 6.04 0.72
CA GLY A 10 -15.76 5.40 -0.36
C GLY A 10 -14.62 4.48 0.11
N GLY A 11 -14.45 4.31 1.42
CA GLY A 11 -13.40 3.47 2.01
C GLY A 11 -12.19 4.25 2.51
N PRO A 12 -11.12 3.57 2.94
CA PRO A 12 -9.95 4.20 3.55
C PRO A 12 -8.81 4.54 2.57
N VAL A 13 -8.98 4.28 1.27
CA VAL A 13 -7.94 4.43 0.26
C VAL A 13 -8.29 5.60 -0.67
N TYR A 14 -7.34 6.50 -0.88
CA TYR A 14 -7.51 7.72 -1.66
C TYR A 14 -6.31 7.96 -2.58
N LEU A 15 -6.53 8.75 -3.62
CA LEU A 15 -5.49 9.30 -4.50
C LEU A 15 -5.25 10.79 -4.19
N PRO A 16 -4.06 11.33 -4.52
CA PRO A 16 -3.82 12.77 -4.51
C PRO A 16 -4.86 13.51 -5.36
N GLY A 17 -5.37 14.65 -4.87
CA GLY A 17 -6.44 15.41 -5.53
C GLY A 17 -7.87 15.00 -5.15
N GLU A 18 -8.08 13.77 -4.68
CA GLU A 18 -9.42 13.30 -4.30
C GLU A 18 -9.96 14.02 -3.06
N ASN A 19 -11.28 14.08 -2.96
CA ASN A 19 -11.98 14.63 -1.82
C ASN A 19 -12.24 13.56 -0.76
N VAL A 20 -11.58 13.67 0.39
CA VAL A 20 -11.77 12.78 1.54
C VAL A 20 -13.03 13.19 2.27
N GLY A 21 -14.07 12.36 2.19
CA GLY A 21 -15.33 12.52 2.90
C GLY A 21 -15.40 11.66 4.17
N CYS A 22 -15.88 12.21 5.27
CA CYS A 22 -16.07 11.50 6.54
C CYS A 22 -17.32 11.97 7.28
N TYR A 23 -18.21 11.03 7.65
CA TYR A 23 -19.30 11.29 8.58
C TYR A 23 -18.81 11.13 10.02
N ILE A 24 -18.99 12.16 10.83
CA ILE A 24 -18.58 12.21 12.23
C ILE A 24 -19.85 12.35 13.08
N THR A 25 -20.15 11.34 13.88
CA THR A 25 -21.37 11.26 14.70
C THR A 25 -21.00 11.35 16.19
N PHE A 26 -21.63 12.29 16.87
CA PHE A 26 -21.57 12.47 18.31
C PHE A 26 -22.87 11.94 18.91
N MET A 27 -22.79 11.00 19.85
CA MET A 27 -23.96 10.35 20.44
C MET A 27 -23.87 10.35 21.96
N ASN A 28 -24.92 10.84 22.61
CA ASN A 28 -25.13 10.61 24.04
C ASN A 28 -25.94 9.30 24.18
N PRO A 29 -25.38 8.21 24.72
CA PRO A 29 -26.08 6.94 24.82
C PRO A 29 -27.31 7.06 25.73
N PRO A 30 -28.35 6.24 25.51
CA PRO A 30 -29.55 6.29 26.32
C PRO A 30 -29.25 5.86 27.77
N LEU A 31 -29.81 6.61 28.72
CA LEU A 31 -29.81 6.21 30.14
C LEU A 31 -30.66 4.94 30.34
N PRO A 32 -30.22 4.00 31.20
CA PRO A 32 -31.05 2.87 31.64
C PRO A 32 -32.40 3.35 32.22
N THR A 33 -33.46 2.58 31.97
CA THR A 33 -34.85 2.90 32.37
C THR A 33 -35.00 3.17 33.88
N ASP A 34 -34.17 2.54 34.71
CA ASP A 34 -34.26 2.63 36.17
C ASP A 34 -33.74 3.96 36.74
N ILE A 35 -32.93 4.71 35.96
CA ILE A 35 -32.33 5.99 36.38
C ILE A 35 -33.17 7.18 35.89
N ARG A 36 -33.80 7.06 34.71
CA ARG A 36 -34.68 8.11 34.14
C ARG A 36 -35.86 8.50 35.04
N SER A 37 -36.36 7.57 35.85
CA SER A 37 -37.48 7.83 36.77
C SER A 37 -37.07 8.59 38.04
N ARG A 38 -35.77 8.77 38.30
CA ARG A 38 -35.24 9.39 39.54
C ARG A 38 -34.54 10.74 39.34
N SER A 39 -34.30 11.18 38.11
CA SER A 39 -33.55 12.41 37.82
C SER A 39 -34.47 13.55 37.36
N HIS A 40 -34.56 14.63 38.15
CA HIS A 40 -35.20 15.89 37.78
C HIS A 40 -34.21 16.87 37.11
N ARG A 41 -33.11 16.35 36.56
CA ARG A 41 -32.04 17.11 35.90
C ARG A 41 -32.15 16.94 34.40
N ASP A 42 -32.11 18.06 33.68
CA ASP A 42 -31.76 18.07 32.25
C ASP A 42 -30.30 17.61 32.13
N ASP A 43 -30.10 16.28 32.08
CA ASP A 43 -28.78 15.66 31.92
C ASP A 43 -28.29 15.81 30.47
N LEU A 44 -28.19 17.08 30.04
CA LEU A 44 -27.59 17.47 28.77
C LEU A 44 -26.08 17.34 28.88
N GLU A 45 -25.50 16.53 28.01
CA GLU A 45 -24.07 16.52 27.83
C GLU A 45 -23.67 17.63 26.87
N VAL A 46 -22.69 18.46 27.28
CA VAL A 46 -22.26 19.64 26.54
C VAL A 46 -20.82 19.48 26.05
N LEU A 47 -20.65 19.52 24.74
CA LEU A 47 -19.35 19.60 24.08
C LEU A 47 -19.05 21.06 23.74
N ALA A 48 -17.90 21.54 24.21
CA ALA A 48 -17.45 22.91 23.97
C ALA A 48 -17.11 23.11 22.50
N TRP A 49 -16.44 22.14 21.86
CA TRP A 49 -16.12 22.22 20.44
C TRP A 49 -15.75 20.85 19.87
N ALA A 50 -15.77 20.77 18.54
CA ALA A 50 -15.07 19.73 17.80
C ALA A 50 -14.46 20.28 16.51
N THR A 51 -13.26 19.81 16.17
CA THR A 51 -12.51 20.21 14.98
C THR A 51 -11.88 18.98 14.34
N ALA A 52 -11.85 18.93 13.00
CA ALA A 52 -11.26 17.85 12.24
C ALA A 52 -10.18 18.36 11.28
N GLN A 53 -9.14 17.55 11.07
CA GLN A 53 -8.01 17.90 10.20
C GLN A 53 -7.34 16.64 9.65
N ILE A 54 -6.83 16.72 8.41
CA ILE A 54 -5.98 15.69 7.81
C ILE A 54 -4.52 16.10 7.99
N HIS A 55 -3.69 15.14 8.39
CA HIS A 55 -2.24 15.32 8.42
C HIS A 55 -1.50 14.05 7.97
N CYS A 56 -0.29 14.24 7.45
CA CYS A 56 0.68 13.19 7.20
C CYS A 56 1.91 13.38 8.08
N GLN A 57 2.35 12.29 8.68
CA GLN A 57 3.59 12.25 9.47
C GLN A 57 4.62 11.36 8.80
N CYS A 58 5.85 11.87 8.73
CA CYS A 58 7.03 11.15 8.30
C CYS A 58 7.87 10.79 9.54
N SER A 59 8.03 9.50 9.80
CA SER A 59 8.95 9.01 10.84
C SER A 59 10.04 8.17 10.20
N THR A 60 11.29 8.34 10.67
CA THR A 60 12.43 7.52 10.26
C THR A 60 12.90 6.65 11.43
N ASN A 61 13.70 5.62 11.14
CA ASN A 61 14.30 4.74 12.14
C ASN A 61 15.49 5.36 12.90
N GLY A 62 15.71 6.68 12.79
CA GLY A 62 16.81 7.41 13.43
C GLY A 62 18.14 7.38 12.67
N LYS A 63 18.35 6.44 11.73
CA LYS A 63 19.58 6.36 10.90
C LYS A 63 19.52 7.21 9.63
N VAL A 64 18.37 7.81 9.35
CA VAL A 64 18.15 8.67 8.18
C VAL A 64 18.01 10.11 8.67
N PRO A 65 18.99 10.99 8.40
CA PRO A 65 18.89 12.41 8.74
C PRO A 65 17.74 13.04 7.95
N LEU A 66 16.71 13.51 8.65
CA LEU A 66 15.65 14.29 8.05
C LEU A 66 16.15 15.73 7.79
N PRO A 67 15.90 16.32 6.60
CA PRO A 67 16.33 17.68 6.28
C PRO A 67 15.78 18.66 7.30
N SER A 68 16.63 19.45 7.95
CA SER A 68 16.20 20.57 8.81
C SER A 68 15.61 21.75 8.02
N LYS A 69 15.55 21.68 6.68
CA LYS A 69 15.33 22.82 5.77
C LYS A 69 14.14 22.69 4.78
N THR A 70 13.11 21.89 5.06
CA THR A 70 11.80 22.15 4.45
C THR A 70 11.13 23.32 5.19
N PRO A 71 10.44 24.26 4.51
CA PRO A 71 9.77 25.35 5.19
C PRO A 71 8.82 24.76 6.23
N TYR A 72 9.18 25.00 7.49
CA TYR A 72 8.43 24.59 8.67
C TYR A 72 6.96 24.89 8.42
N LEU A 73 6.12 23.85 8.32
CA LEU A 73 4.69 24.05 8.35
C LEU A 73 4.38 24.78 9.67
N PRO A 74 3.59 25.87 9.64
CA PRO A 74 3.39 26.77 10.80
C PRO A 74 2.96 26.06 12.09
N GLU A 75 2.40 24.86 11.99
CA GLU A 75 1.78 24.14 13.11
C GLU A 75 2.77 23.47 14.07
N GLU A 76 4.04 23.25 13.71
CA GLU A 76 5.01 22.66 14.66
C GLU A 76 5.33 23.60 15.85
N LYS A 77 5.07 24.92 15.72
CA LYS A 77 5.35 25.92 16.78
C LYS A 77 4.14 26.47 17.52
N VAL A 78 2.91 26.14 17.13
CA VAL A 78 1.70 26.73 17.77
C VAL A 78 1.14 25.88 18.93
N VAL A 79 1.72 24.70 19.21
CA VAL A 79 1.40 23.96 20.45
C VAL A 79 2.15 24.56 21.64
N SER A 80 1.93 25.85 21.90
CA SER A 80 2.33 26.51 23.13
C SER A 80 1.19 26.38 24.14
N ASN A 81 1.36 25.45 25.09
CA ASN A 81 0.84 25.49 26.46
C ASN A 81 -0.67 25.65 26.73
N SER A 82 -1.58 25.45 25.78
CA SER A 82 -3.02 25.47 26.07
C SER A 82 -3.63 24.07 26.03
N GLU A 83 -3.99 23.54 27.21
CA GLU A 83 -4.71 22.26 27.39
C GLU A 83 -6.05 22.19 26.64
N THR A 84 -6.58 23.34 26.21
CA THR A 84 -7.87 23.47 25.51
C THR A 84 -7.73 23.66 24.00
N SER A 85 -6.50 23.74 23.48
CA SER A 85 -6.25 23.94 22.04
C SER A 85 -6.28 22.63 21.26
N PHE A 86 -6.70 22.70 19.99
CA PHE A 86 -6.67 21.55 19.09
C PHE A 86 -5.23 21.26 18.64
N ALA A 87 -4.65 20.18 19.18
CA ALA A 87 -3.33 19.68 18.83
C ALA A 87 -3.44 18.33 18.09
N PRO A 88 -3.66 18.33 16.76
CA PRO A 88 -4.00 17.12 15.97
C PRO A 88 -2.91 16.04 16.03
N CYS A 89 -1.64 16.44 16.14
CA CYS A 89 -0.49 15.54 16.12
C CYS A 89 0.03 15.20 17.52
N GLN A 90 -0.68 15.57 18.58
CA GLN A 90 -0.24 15.33 19.95
C GLN A 90 -0.03 13.82 20.21
N GLY A 91 1.16 13.47 20.71
CA GLY A 91 1.56 12.10 21.04
C GLY A 91 2.02 11.25 19.85
N ASP A 92 2.01 11.78 18.63
CA ASP A 92 2.57 11.06 17.48
C ASP A 92 4.08 11.21 17.35
N LYS A 93 4.71 10.23 16.72
CA LYS A 93 6.14 10.25 16.38
C LYS A 93 6.33 10.67 14.92
N GLY A 94 7.35 11.48 14.67
CA GLY A 94 7.75 11.91 13.34
C GLY A 94 7.47 13.38 13.09
N ARG A 95 7.90 13.87 11.92
CA ARG A 95 7.68 15.24 11.46
C ARG A 95 6.41 15.34 10.64
N ILE A 96 5.73 16.48 10.74
CA ILE A 96 4.55 16.76 9.92
C ILE A 96 5.02 17.14 8.52
N VAL A 97 4.67 16.33 7.53
CA VAL A 97 4.99 16.57 6.10
C VAL A 97 3.81 17.18 5.36
N LEU A 98 2.60 16.98 5.86
CA LEU A 98 1.38 17.58 5.32
C LEU A 98 0.42 17.85 6.47
N SER A 99 -0.21 19.03 6.44
CA SER A 99 -1.29 19.38 7.35
C SER A 99 -2.30 20.26 6.63
N THR A 100 -3.57 19.87 6.58
CA THR A 100 -4.63 20.67 5.98
C THR A 100 -5.11 21.74 6.94
N THR A 101 -5.83 22.75 6.48
CA THR A 101 -6.48 23.71 7.39
C THR A 101 -7.49 23.00 8.30
N PRO A 102 -7.45 23.18 9.64
CA PRO A 102 -8.44 22.62 10.55
C PRO A 102 -9.85 23.14 10.22
N LYS A 103 -10.85 22.25 10.24
CA LYS A 103 -12.26 22.61 10.05
C LYS A 103 -13.05 22.39 11.33
N ILE A 104 -13.67 23.46 11.83
CA ILE A 104 -14.53 23.43 13.00
C ILE A 104 -15.86 22.77 12.63
N LEU A 105 -16.28 21.76 13.39
CA LEU A 105 -17.55 21.07 13.22
C LEU A 105 -18.67 21.79 13.99
N PHE A 106 -18.38 22.24 15.22
CA PHE A 106 -19.27 23.04 16.07
C PHE A 106 -18.51 23.71 17.22
N CYS A 107 -19.12 24.73 17.85
CA CYS A 107 -18.58 25.50 18.98
C CYS A 107 -19.47 25.49 20.26
N ASP A 108 -20.59 24.77 20.25
CA ASP A 108 -21.39 24.39 21.42
C ASP A 108 -22.38 23.33 20.92
N LEU A 109 -22.29 22.10 21.43
CA LEU A 109 -23.23 21.03 21.10
C LEU A 109 -23.78 20.42 22.38
N ARG A 110 -25.10 20.44 22.50
CA ARG A 110 -25.86 19.84 23.60
C ARG A 110 -26.59 18.62 23.07
N LEU A 111 -26.45 17.50 23.78
CA LEU A 111 -27.10 16.23 23.40
C LEU A 111 -27.86 15.67 24.59
N SER A 112 -29.14 15.40 24.36
CA SER A 112 -30.03 14.70 25.30
C SER A 112 -29.68 13.20 25.34
N PRO A 113 -30.02 12.47 26.42
CA PRO A 113 -29.77 11.03 26.49
C PRO A 113 -30.50 10.24 25.37
N GLY A 114 -29.73 9.59 24.51
CA GLY A 114 -30.21 8.89 23.30
C GLY A 114 -30.15 9.74 22.02
N GLU A 115 -29.82 11.02 22.12
CA GLU A 115 -29.66 11.91 20.98
C GLU A 115 -28.30 11.71 20.31
N SER A 116 -28.30 11.81 18.98
CA SER A 116 -27.07 11.84 18.19
C SER A 116 -27.12 12.93 17.13
N LYS A 117 -25.96 13.51 16.83
CA LYS A 117 -25.80 14.49 15.77
C LYS A 117 -24.61 14.15 14.91
N SER A 118 -24.83 14.18 13.60
CA SER A 118 -23.81 13.84 12.61
C SER A 118 -23.41 15.06 11.78
N TYR A 119 -22.11 15.17 11.52
CA TYR A 119 -21.50 16.23 10.72
C TYR A 119 -20.76 15.59 9.55
N PHE A 120 -20.82 16.23 8.39
CA PHE A 120 -20.07 15.81 7.22
C PHE A 120 -18.79 16.64 7.10
N TYR A 121 -17.65 15.97 7.25
CA TYR A 121 -16.33 16.52 6.99
C TYR A 121 -15.89 16.17 5.57
N SER A 122 -15.42 17.16 4.82
CA SER A 122 -14.92 16.99 3.46
C SER A 122 -13.65 17.83 3.29
N GLN A 123 -12.60 17.22 2.73
CA GLN A 123 -11.33 17.89 2.48
C GLN A 123 -10.62 17.25 1.28
N SER A 124 -10.26 18.07 0.30
CA SER A 124 -9.43 17.63 -0.83
C SER A 124 -7.98 17.42 -0.41
N LEU A 125 -7.39 16.30 -0.83
CA LEU A 125 -5.96 16.05 -0.73
C LEU A 125 -5.20 16.89 -1.75
N PRO A 126 -4.03 17.46 -1.41
CA PRO A 126 -3.15 18.08 -2.38
C PRO A 126 -2.77 17.12 -3.50
N LEU A 127 -2.56 17.64 -4.72
CA LEU A 127 -2.10 16.84 -5.87
C LEU A 127 -0.67 16.29 -5.65
N GLU A 128 0.14 16.97 -4.85
CA GLU A 128 1.51 16.56 -4.48
C GLU A 128 1.55 15.72 -3.19
N ALA A 129 0.41 15.18 -2.75
CA ALA A 129 0.36 14.36 -1.54
C ALA A 129 1.23 13.10 -1.71
N LEU A 130 2.15 12.89 -0.76
CA LEU A 130 3.01 11.70 -0.72
C LEU A 130 2.16 10.43 -0.49
N PRO A 131 2.60 9.24 -0.95
CA PRO A 131 1.90 8.00 -0.64
C PRO A 131 2.00 7.63 0.84
N SER A 132 0.97 6.94 1.34
CA SER A 132 1.05 6.20 2.61
C SER A 132 1.99 5.01 2.43
N TYR A 133 3.03 4.94 3.26
CA TYR A 133 4.06 3.90 3.17
C TYR A 133 4.57 3.51 4.56
N ARG A 134 4.87 2.23 4.76
CA ARG A 134 5.47 1.71 5.99
C ARG A 134 6.65 0.79 5.63
N GLY A 135 7.80 1.40 5.40
CA GLY A 135 9.07 0.72 5.17
C GLY A 135 9.84 0.41 6.44
N GLN A 136 11.06 -0.07 6.27
CA GLN A 136 12.01 -0.32 7.34
C GLN A 136 12.79 0.95 7.72
N LEU A 137 13.00 1.85 6.75
CA LEU A 137 13.77 3.08 6.94
C LEU A 137 12.85 4.29 7.16
N VAL A 138 11.77 4.38 6.38
CA VAL A 138 10.82 5.50 6.37
C VAL A 138 9.38 5.03 6.50
N LYS A 139 8.56 5.82 7.20
CA LYS A 139 7.12 5.63 7.26
C LYS A 139 6.39 6.96 7.04
N TYR A 140 5.46 6.98 6.09
CA TYR A 140 4.48 8.03 5.86
C TYR A 140 3.10 7.57 6.34
N SER A 141 2.53 8.26 7.32
CA SER A 141 1.27 7.89 7.94
C SER A 141 0.26 9.03 7.85
N TYR A 142 -0.83 8.80 7.12
CA TYR A 142 -1.95 9.73 7.06
C TYR A 142 -3.05 9.39 8.05
N LYS A 143 -3.63 10.43 8.65
CA LYS A 143 -4.78 10.33 9.55
C LYS A 143 -5.70 11.54 9.39
N ILE A 144 -7.01 11.31 9.50
CA ILE A 144 -7.94 12.35 9.95
C ILE A 144 -7.93 12.32 11.47
N THR A 145 -7.68 13.47 12.10
CA THR A 145 -7.79 13.60 13.55
C THR A 145 -8.95 14.53 13.89
N ILE A 146 -9.88 14.01 14.68
CA ILE A 146 -11.03 14.72 15.21
C ILE A 146 -10.76 15.00 16.68
N GLY A 147 -10.53 16.26 17.01
CA GLY A 147 -10.44 16.71 18.39
C GLY A 147 -11.78 17.17 18.90
N SER A 148 -12.11 16.79 20.13
CA SER A 148 -13.30 17.30 20.82
C SER A 148 -13.03 17.43 22.30
N GLN A 149 -13.70 18.42 22.91
CA GLN A 149 -13.56 18.75 24.31
C GLN A 149 -14.96 18.88 24.94
N ARG A 150 -15.16 18.22 26.09
CA ARG A 150 -16.29 18.55 26.98
C ARG A 150 -16.05 19.89 27.66
N VAL A 151 -17.10 20.59 28.06
CA VAL A 151 -16.97 21.75 28.94
C VAL A 151 -16.24 21.31 30.22
N ASN A 152 -15.14 22.00 30.57
CA ASN A 152 -14.25 21.66 31.68
C ASN A 152 -13.57 20.27 31.61
N GLY A 153 -13.57 19.61 30.46
CA GLY A 153 -12.88 18.34 30.24
C GLY A 153 -11.55 18.49 29.50
N ILE A 154 -10.79 17.40 29.44
CA ILE A 154 -9.60 17.32 28.59
C ILE A 154 -9.99 17.09 27.12
N VAL A 155 -9.14 17.57 26.20
CA VAL A 155 -9.30 17.29 24.77
C VAL A 155 -9.03 15.80 24.52
N LYS A 156 -9.91 15.11 23.79
CA LYS A 156 -9.63 13.79 23.24
C LYS A 156 -9.57 13.83 21.72
N LEU A 157 -8.75 12.95 21.16
CA LEU A 157 -8.45 12.87 19.74
C LEU A 157 -8.90 11.50 19.20
N LEU A 158 -9.87 11.49 18.29
CA LEU A 158 -10.22 10.32 17.48
C LEU A 158 -9.35 10.34 16.22
N ARG A 159 -8.65 9.23 15.95
CA ARG A 159 -7.73 9.11 14.82
C ARG A 159 -8.25 8.09 13.83
N VAL A 160 -8.53 8.55 12.62
CA VAL A 160 -9.02 7.73 11.50
C VAL A 160 -7.89 7.59 10.49
N PRO A 161 -7.23 6.42 10.39
CA PRO A 161 -6.16 6.22 9.42
C PRO A 161 -6.71 6.22 8.00
N LEU A 162 -5.92 6.75 7.07
CA LEU A 162 -6.21 6.69 5.64
C LEU A 162 -4.95 6.29 4.86
N ARG A 163 -5.16 5.72 3.68
CA ARG A 163 -4.10 5.25 2.79
C ARG A 163 -4.12 6.08 1.51
N VAL A 164 -3.07 6.85 1.27
CA VAL A 164 -2.86 7.55 0.01
C VAL A 164 -2.01 6.68 -0.91
N LEU A 165 -2.42 6.47 -2.16
CA LEU A 165 -1.62 5.76 -3.17
C LEU A 165 -1.03 6.76 -4.17
N ASP A 166 0.20 6.50 -4.62
CA ASP A 166 0.85 7.34 -5.62
C ASP A 166 0.51 6.87 -7.05
N ILE A 167 0.26 7.84 -7.93
CA ILE A 167 -0.02 7.68 -9.36
C ILE A 167 0.95 8.50 -10.24
N SER A 168 1.88 9.25 -9.63
CA SER A 168 2.79 10.16 -10.35
C SER A 168 3.81 9.44 -11.26
N GLY A 169 4.04 8.14 -11.03
CA GLY A 169 4.94 7.31 -11.83
C GLY A 169 4.34 6.74 -13.11
N VAL A 170 3.08 7.06 -13.43
CA VAL A 170 2.42 6.59 -14.65
C VAL A 170 2.94 7.43 -15.82
N PRO A 171 3.65 6.84 -16.81
CA PRO A 171 4.14 7.60 -17.95
C PRO A 171 2.98 8.28 -18.67
N GLU A 172 3.16 9.56 -19.01
CA GLU A 172 2.29 10.30 -19.94
C GLU A 172 2.43 9.64 -21.32
N ILE A 173 1.72 8.54 -21.52
CA ILE A 173 1.56 7.95 -22.83
C ILE A 173 0.63 8.91 -23.57
N ASN A 174 1.15 9.63 -24.57
CA ASN A 174 0.32 10.23 -25.61
C ASN A 174 -0.74 9.19 -25.97
N LEU A 175 -2.02 9.52 -25.78
CA LEU A 175 -3.16 8.67 -26.09
C LEU A 175 -3.03 8.24 -27.57
N CYS A 176 -2.28 7.17 -27.84
CA CYS A 176 -2.15 6.61 -29.16
C CYS A 176 -3.55 6.13 -29.53
N GLU A 177 -4.01 6.57 -30.70
CA GLU A 177 -5.31 6.28 -31.30
C GLU A 177 -5.59 4.78 -31.49
N ASP A 178 -4.64 3.91 -31.16
CA ASP A 178 -4.77 2.45 -31.10
C ASP A 178 -5.33 1.94 -29.76
N SER A 179 -6.25 2.68 -29.14
CA SER A 179 -7.02 2.21 -27.99
C SER A 179 -8.07 1.19 -28.45
N GLU A 180 -7.62 0.03 -28.94
CA GLU A 180 -8.46 -1.16 -28.92
C GLU A 180 -8.85 -1.40 -27.45
N ASP A 181 -10.13 -1.63 -27.22
CA ASP A 181 -10.69 -1.83 -25.89
C ASP A 181 -10.06 -3.10 -25.27
N LEU A 182 -8.97 -2.91 -24.50
CA LEU A 182 -8.22 -3.98 -23.86
C LEU A 182 -8.96 -4.57 -22.65
N SER A 183 -10.21 -4.14 -22.41
CA SER A 183 -11.06 -4.74 -21.41
C SER A 183 -11.34 -6.20 -21.79
N PRO A 184 -11.30 -7.14 -20.83
CA PRO A 184 -11.61 -8.53 -21.13
C PRO A 184 -13.08 -8.59 -21.58
N SER A 185 -13.28 -8.69 -22.90
CA SER A 185 -14.59 -8.80 -23.51
C SER A 185 -15.19 -10.14 -23.07
N ASN A 186 -16.07 -10.11 -22.07
CA ASN A 186 -16.79 -11.31 -21.65
C ASN A 186 -17.81 -11.66 -22.74
N PRO A 187 -17.65 -12.78 -23.45
CA PRO A 187 -18.53 -13.15 -24.56
C PRO A 187 -19.97 -13.47 -24.12
N PHE A 188 -20.24 -13.51 -22.81
CA PHE A 188 -21.55 -13.79 -22.23
C PHE A 188 -22.26 -12.55 -21.64
N LEU A 189 -21.62 -11.38 -21.67
CA LEU A 189 -22.23 -10.13 -21.23
C LEU A 189 -22.51 -9.24 -22.44
N GLU A 190 -23.75 -8.75 -22.57
CA GLU A 190 -24.06 -7.71 -23.54
C GLU A 190 -23.21 -6.48 -23.25
N SER A 191 -22.55 -5.95 -24.28
CA SER A 191 -21.77 -4.72 -24.20
C SER A 191 -22.71 -3.57 -23.86
N THR A 192 -22.86 -3.26 -22.57
CA THR A 192 -23.51 -2.03 -22.16
C THR A 192 -22.58 -0.90 -22.57
N ASN A 193 -22.94 -0.15 -23.63
CA ASN A 193 -22.37 1.16 -23.91
C ASN A 193 -22.61 2.03 -22.67
N LYS A 194 -21.68 2.00 -21.74
CA LYS A 194 -21.62 2.97 -20.65
C LYS A 194 -20.64 4.02 -21.10
N ASP A 195 -21.19 5.10 -21.63
CA ASP A 195 -20.58 6.43 -21.65
C ASP A 195 -20.37 6.89 -20.19
N GLN A 196 -19.58 6.16 -19.41
CA GLN A 196 -19.02 6.66 -18.17
C GLN A 196 -17.70 7.28 -18.57
N GLU A 197 -17.65 8.61 -18.56
CA GLU A 197 -16.41 9.38 -18.51
C GLU A 197 -15.58 8.84 -17.33
N GLN A 198 -14.79 7.82 -17.58
CA GLN A 198 -13.83 7.32 -16.61
C GLN A 198 -12.76 8.39 -16.48
N ASP A 199 -12.34 8.64 -15.24
CA ASP A 199 -11.20 9.52 -14.98
C ASP A 199 -10.03 9.09 -15.89
N PRO A 200 -9.43 10.01 -16.67
CA PRO A 200 -8.38 9.68 -17.63
C PRO A 200 -7.21 8.91 -16.99
N THR A 201 -6.97 9.12 -15.70
CA THR A 201 -5.98 8.39 -14.91
C THR A 201 -6.32 6.90 -14.82
N ILE A 202 -7.60 6.57 -14.67
CA ILE A 202 -8.11 5.21 -14.58
C ILE A 202 -7.88 4.46 -15.88
N GLN A 203 -8.26 5.09 -16.99
CA GLN A 203 -8.10 4.54 -18.32
C GLN A 203 -6.63 4.31 -18.65
N LEU A 204 -5.76 5.27 -18.31
CA LEU A 204 -4.31 5.15 -18.53
C LEU A 204 -3.72 3.95 -17.77
N LEU A 205 -4.10 3.79 -16.49
CA LEU A 205 -3.62 2.71 -15.65
C LEU A 205 -4.10 1.34 -16.15
N GLN A 206 -5.36 1.26 -16.58
CA GLN A 206 -5.91 0.07 -17.20
C GLN A 206 -5.15 -0.29 -18.48
N ASN A 207 -4.87 0.68 -19.35
CA ASN A 207 -4.15 0.44 -20.60
C ASN A 207 -2.73 -0.09 -20.35
N ILE A 208 -1.98 0.54 -19.45
CA ILE A 208 -0.61 0.11 -19.11
C ILE A 208 -0.62 -1.29 -18.49
N THR A 209 -1.59 -1.59 -17.65
CA THR A 209 -1.72 -2.88 -16.97
C THR A 209 -2.57 -3.90 -17.75
N ALA A 210 -3.09 -3.60 -18.93
CA ALA A 210 -3.75 -4.60 -19.77
C ALA A 210 -2.81 -5.15 -20.84
N ARG A 211 -1.84 -4.32 -21.30
CA ARG A 211 -0.85 -4.68 -22.31
C ARG A 211 -0.03 -5.90 -21.87
N ARG A 212 -0.13 -6.98 -22.65
CA ARG A 212 0.71 -8.17 -22.52
C ARG A 212 1.79 -8.12 -23.60
N ASN A 213 3.04 -8.11 -23.18
CA ASN A 213 4.19 -8.17 -24.08
C ASN A 213 5.16 -9.21 -23.52
N PRO A 214 5.15 -10.46 -24.05
CA PRO A 214 5.99 -11.53 -23.54
C PRO A 214 7.47 -11.23 -23.78
N ASN A 215 8.21 -11.12 -22.68
CA ASN A 215 9.66 -10.89 -22.71
C ASN A 215 10.39 -12.18 -22.37
N PHE A 216 11.36 -12.52 -23.20
CA PHE A 216 12.17 -13.73 -23.04
C PHE A 216 13.57 -13.37 -22.55
N TYR A 217 14.00 -14.02 -21.48
CA TYR A 217 15.28 -13.83 -20.82
C TYR A 217 16.06 -15.14 -20.84
N ASN A 218 17.26 -15.13 -21.42
CA ASN A 218 18.17 -16.28 -21.34
C ASN A 218 19.02 -16.16 -20.08
N ILE A 219 18.80 -17.08 -19.14
CA ILE A 219 19.52 -17.13 -17.86
C ILE A 219 20.71 -18.07 -18.02
N THR A 220 21.91 -17.54 -17.80
CA THR A 220 23.19 -18.23 -18.00
C THR A 220 24.09 -18.11 -16.78
N ASN A 221 24.87 -19.15 -16.50
CA ASN A 221 26.01 -19.14 -15.58
C ASN A 221 27.32 -19.26 -16.40
N SER A 222 28.47 -19.12 -15.74
CA SER A 222 29.82 -19.45 -16.21
C SER A 222 29.92 -20.78 -16.97
N LYS A 223 29.09 -21.77 -16.63
CA LYS A 223 29.06 -23.10 -17.26
C LYS A 223 28.10 -23.23 -18.46
N GLY A 224 27.31 -22.19 -18.75
CA GLY A 224 26.40 -22.15 -19.89
C GLY A 224 24.95 -21.78 -19.51
N LYS A 225 24.00 -22.20 -20.36
CA LYS A 225 22.58 -21.82 -20.26
C LYS A 225 21.86 -22.68 -19.23
N VAL A 226 21.21 -22.03 -18.27
CA VAL A 226 20.44 -22.67 -17.19
C VAL A 226 18.97 -22.78 -17.60
N ALA A 227 18.36 -21.69 -18.04
CA ALA A 227 16.95 -21.66 -18.42
C ALA A 227 16.65 -20.50 -19.35
N ARG A 228 15.54 -20.59 -20.09
CA ARG A 228 14.89 -19.44 -20.72
C ARG A 228 13.64 -19.09 -19.92
N PHE A 229 13.57 -17.88 -19.38
CA PHE A 229 12.41 -17.39 -18.65
C PHE A 229 11.57 -16.47 -19.53
N CYS A 230 10.27 -16.69 -19.58
CA CYS A 230 9.30 -15.83 -20.26
C CYS A 230 8.42 -15.13 -19.22
N LEU A 231 8.40 -13.80 -19.26
CA LEU A 231 7.50 -12.98 -18.45
C LEU A 231 6.48 -12.29 -19.36
N PHE A 232 5.19 -12.54 -19.16
CA PHE A 232 4.14 -12.07 -20.07
C PHE A 232 3.88 -10.55 -20.02
N LYS A 233 4.35 -9.87 -18.97
CA LYS A 233 4.07 -8.47 -18.67
C LYS A 233 5.12 -7.91 -17.70
N GLN A 234 5.41 -6.61 -17.75
CA GLN A 234 6.35 -5.97 -16.80
C GLN A 234 5.68 -4.95 -15.86
N ALA A 235 4.44 -4.59 -16.14
CA ALA A 235 3.68 -3.55 -15.45
C ALA A 235 2.43 -4.15 -14.82
N TYR A 236 2.40 -4.38 -13.52
CA TYR A 236 1.30 -5.03 -12.81
C TYR A 236 0.50 -4.04 -11.97
N LYS A 237 -0.74 -4.36 -11.61
CA LYS A 237 -1.48 -3.66 -10.56
C LYS A 237 -1.46 -4.46 -9.25
N LEU A 238 -1.70 -3.79 -8.13
CA LEU A 238 -1.94 -4.47 -6.86
C LEU A 238 -3.10 -5.47 -7.01
N GLY A 239 -2.93 -6.67 -6.44
CA GLY A 239 -3.91 -7.76 -6.53
C GLY A 239 -3.83 -8.62 -7.80
N GLU A 240 -2.93 -8.31 -8.75
CA GLU A 240 -2.65 -9.21 -9.88
C GLU A 240 -1.69 -10.34 -9.51
N ASP A 241 -1.75 -11.39 -10.32
CA ASP A 241 -0.80 -12.49 -10.30
C ASP A 241 0.29 -12.27 -11.37
N ILE A 242 1.55 -12.38 -10.95
CA ILE A 242 2.70 -12.38 -11.86
C ILE A 242 2.86 -13.79 -12.39
N ILE A 243 2.57 -13.96 -13.68
CA ILE A 243 2.67 -15.24 -14.37
C ILE A 243 3.89 -15.21 -15.30
N GLY A 244 4.67 -16.29 -15.28
CA GLY A 244 5.78 -16.52 -16.19
C GLY A 244 6.03 -18.00 -16.42
N THR A 245 6.87 -18.34 -17.39
CA THR A 245 7.24 -19.73 -17.68
C THR A 245 8.75 -19.90 -17.77
N PHE A 246 9.23 -21.03 -17.30
CA PHE A 246 10.61 -21.48 -17.51
C PHE A 246 10.63 -22.56 -18.57
N ASP A 247 11.61 -22.49 -19.44
CA ASP A 247 11.93 -23.49 -20.44
C ASP A 247 13.38 -23.93 -20.28
N PHE A 248 13.54 -25.20 -19.89
CA PHE A 248 14.81 -25.89 -19.67
C PHE A 248 15.19 -26.81 -20.82
N SER A 249 14.38 -26.90 -21.89
CA SER A 249 14.58 -27.86 -23.00
C SER A 249 15.93 -27.70 -23.69
N ASP A 250 16.39 -26.46 -23.87
CA ASP A 250 17.67 -26.11 -24.48
C ASP A 250 18.71 -25.68 -23.41
N SER A 251 18.63 -26.23 -22.20
CA SER A 251 19.59 -25.92 -21.13
C SER A 251 20.85 -26.79 -21.26
N THR A 252 22.02 -26.18 -21.03
CA THR A 252 23.31 -26.90 -20.95
C THR A 252 23.70 -27.20 -19.51
N VAL A 253 23.17 -26.42 -18.56
CA VAL A 253 23.40 -26.57 -17.13
C VAL A 253 22.10 -27.01 -16.47
N PRO A 254 22.02 -28.23 -15.92
CA PRO A 254 20.82 -28.71 -15.25
C PRO A 254 20.47 -27.86 -14.02
N CYS A 255 19.22 -27.43 -13.96
CA CYS A 255 18.64 -26.76 -12.80
C CYS A 255 17.96 -27.79 -11.91
N VAL A 256 18.40 -27.88 -10.65
CA VAL A 256 17.83 -28.79 -9.64
C VAL A 256 16.55 -28.20 -9.07
N GLN A 257 16.61 -26.93 -8.67
CA GLN A 257 15.47 -26.20 -8.12
C GLN A 257 15.65 -24.71 -8.35
N PHE A 258 14.54 -23.97 -8.30
CA PHE A 258 14.55 -22.53 -8.28
C PHE A 258 13.59 -21.98 -7.24
N THR A 259 13.89 -20.77 -6.75
CA THR A 259 12.99 -19.95 -5.95
C THR A 259 12.87 -18.59 -6.61
N VAL A 260 11.66 -18.11 -6.80
CA VAL A 260 11.40 -16.73 -7.23
C VAL A 260 10.62 -16.03 -6.12
N THR A 261 11.13 -14.88 -5.67
CA THR A 261 10.51 -14.09 -4.62
C THR A 261 10.19 -12.69 -5.12
N LEU A 262 8.96 -12.24 -4.91
CA LEU A 262 8.58 -10.86 -5.12
C LEU A 262 9.15 -10.00 -3.98
N GLN A 263 10.01 -9.04 -4.31
CA GLN A 263 10.68 -8.18 -3.35
C GLN A 263 10.43 -6.69 -3.64
N SER A 264 10.31 -5.91 -2.57
CA SER A 264 10.38 -4.45 -2.64
C SER A 264 11.73 -3.96 -2.12
N GLU A 265 12.34 -3.04 -2.85
CA GLU A 265 13.61 -2.39 -2.54
C GLU A 265 13.36 -0.93 -2.14
N GLU A 266 13.59 -0.62 -0.86
CA GLU A 266 13.52 0.72 -0.28
C GLU A 266 14.91 1.36 -0.31
N THR A 267 15.01 2.50 -0.99
CA THR A 267 16.26 3.25 -1.18
C THR A 267 16.11 4.68 -0.68
N ILE A 268 17.06 5.14 0.13
CA ILE A 268 17.10 6.52 0.61
C ILE A 268 17.74 7.42 -0.46
N GLY A 269 17.17 8.61 -0.65
CA GLY A 269 17.70 9.63 -1.55
C GLY A 269 19.14 10.00 -1.19
N GLU A 270 19.98 10.27 -2.19
CA GLU A 270 21.43 10.43 -1.97
C GLU A 270 21.77 11.57 -0.99
N GLU A 271 20.98 12.64 -1.01
CA GLU A 271 21.08 13.79 -0.11
C GLU A 271 20.76 13.48 1.37
N TYR A 272 20.16 12.32 1.65
CA TYR A 272 19.76 11.88 2.99
C TYR A 272 20.49 10.62 3.46
N LYS A 273 21.49 10.12 2.72
CA LYS A 273 22.29 8.98 3.16
C LYS A 273 23.23 9.43 4.28
N ALA A 274 23.14 8.78 5.43
CA ALA A 274 24.06 9.02 6.54
C ALA A 274 25.47 8.46 6.27
N GLU A 275 25.53 7.35 5.51
CA GLU A 275 26.76 6.65 5.15
C GLU A 275 26.77 6.34 3.66
N THR A 276 27.94 6.44 3.01
CA THR A 276 28.12 6.12 1.58
C THR A 276 27.74 4.66 1.25
N LYS A 277 27.73 3.76 2.25
CA LYS A 277 27.36 2.34 2.13
C LYS A 277 25.99 1.99 2.72
N GLN A 278 25.14 2.97 3.05
CA GLN A 278 23.83 2.68 3.64
C GLN A 278 23.03 1.74 2.71
N GLN A 279 22.81 0.51 3.19
CA GLN A 279 22.24 -0.58 2.41
C GLN A 279 20.76 -0.34 2.16
N ARG A 280 20.31 -0.78 0.99
CA ARG A 280 18.91 -0.78 0.57
C ARG A 280 18.13 -1.72 1.48
N ALA A 281 16.96 -1.32 1.93
CA ALA A 281 16.12 -2.19 2.74
C ALA A 281 15.26 -3.04 1.81
N ILE A 282 15.35 -4.37 1.96
CA ILE A 282 14.63 -5.33 1.12
C ILE A 282 13.54 -5.98 1.97
N ALA A 283 12.32 -6.04 1.44
CA ALA A 283 11.21 -6.78 2.01
C ALA A 283 10.68 -7.79 0.99
N SER A 284 10.45 -9.02 1.43
CA SER A 284 9.91 -10.12 0.62
C SER A 284 8.41 -10.28 0.86
N PHE A 285 7.65 -10.60 -0.19
CA PHE A 285 6.19 -10.74 -0.14
C PHE A 285 5.76 -12.17 -0.47
N SER A 286 5.53 -12.49 -1.75
CA SER A 286 5.18 -13.82 -2.22
C SER A 286 6.42 -14.56 -2.74
N ASN A 287 6.43 -15.89 -2.62
CA ASN A 287 7.48 -16.74 -3.17
C ASN A 287 6.89 -17.95 -3.90
N CYS A 288 7.61 -18.44 -4.90
CA CYS A 288 7.33 -19.66 -5.63
C CYS A 288 8.62 -20.48 -5.65
N HIS A 289 8.55 -21.71 -5.16
CA HIS A 289 9.68 -22.65 -5.10
C HIS A 289 9.27 -23.93 -5.81
N GLU A 290 10.15 -24.42 -6.68
CA GLU A 290 9.93 -25.63 -7.44
C GLU A 290 11.23 -26.44 -7.55
N VAL A 291 11.10 -27.76 -7.44
CA VAL A 291 12.18 -28.71 -7.73
C VAL A 291 12.00 -29.18 -9.18
N CYS A 292 12.88 -28.71 -10.05
CA CYS A 292 12.72 -28.82 -11.51
C CYS A 292 13.75 -29.74 -12.18
N LEU A 293 14.46 -30.58 -11.42
CA LEU A 293 15.42 -31.52 -11.98
C LEU A 293 14.74 -32.40 -13.03
N SER A 294 15.29 -32.43 -14.24
CA SER A 294 14.77 -33.17 -15.40
C SER A 294 13.40 -32.69 -15.94
N MET A 295 12.86 -31.58 -15.45
CA MET A 295 11.68 -30.96 -16.05
C MET A 295 12.07 -30.14 -17.28
N LYS A 296 11.23 -30.17 -18.31
CA LYS A 296 11.43 -29.34 -19.52
C LYS A 296 10.87 -27.95 -19.36
N GLN A 297 9.78 -27.80 -18.60
CA GLN A 297 9.10 -26.53 -18.40
C GLN A 297 8.52 -26.45 -16.99
N CYS A 298 8.47 -25.25 -16.43
CA CYS A 298 7.82 -24.95 -15.16
C CYS A 298 7.03 -23.63 -15.26
N LEU A 299 6.00 -23.50 -14.43
CA LEU A 299 5.19 -22.28 -14.33
C LEU A 299 5.63 -21.46 -13.11
N LEU A 300 5.65 -20.14 -13.27
CA LEU A 300 5.76 -19.18 -12.18
C LEU A 300 4.39 -18.55 -11.95
N ASN A 301 3.93 -18.53 -10.69
CA ASN A 301 2.80 -17.72 -10.26
C ASN A 301 3.14 -17.03 -8.93
N LEU A 302 3.10 -15.70 -8.89
CA LEU A 302 3.36 -14.90 -7.70
C LEU A 302 2.24 -13.86 -7.49
N PRO A 303 1.38 -14.01 -6.46
CA PRO A 303 0.32 -13.05 -6.18
C PRO A 303 0.87 -11.75 -5.59
N ILE A 304 0.48 -10.60 -6.15
CA ILE A 304 0.82 -9.27 -5.63
C ILE A 304 -0.20 -8.87 -4.57
N PRO A 305 0.19 -8.63 -3.30
CA PRO A 305 -0.78 -8.31 -2.26
C PRO A 305 -1.44 -6.93 -2.45
N LEU A 306 -2.76 -6.86 -2.27
CA LEU A 306 -3.54 -5.61 -2.32
C LEU A 306 -3.08 -4.56 -1.28
N HIS A 307 -2.56 -5.00 -0.14
CA HIS A 307 -2.08 -4.12 0.91
C HIS A 307 -0.65 -3.61 0.68
N ALA A 308 0.04 -4.07 -0.37
CA ALA A 308 1.40 -3.64 -0.69
C ALA A 308 1.40 -2.21 -1.25
N THR A 309 2.50 -1.48 -1.07
CA THR A 309 2.62 -0.11 -1.61
C THR A 309 3.21 -0.17 -3.02
N PRO A 310 2.56 0.41 -4.05
CA PRO A 310 3.08 0.45 -5.41
C PRO A 310 4.46 1.13 -5.50
N THR A 311 5.09 1.07 -6.67
CA THR A 311 6.31 1.85 -6.95
C THR A 311 6.02 3.33 -6.71
N PHE A 312 6.91 4.00 -5.97
CA PHE A 312 6.85 5.45 -5.82
C PHE A 312 8.25 6.04 -5.62
N SER A 313 8.37 7.35 -5.85
CA SER A 313 9.62 8.07 -5.60
C SER A 313 9.36 9.41 -4.96
N THR A 314 10.07 9.69 -3.87
CA THR A 314 10.09 10.98 -3.18
C THR A 314 11.53 11.44 -3.05
N ARG A 315 11.76 12.70 -2.66
CA ARG A 315 13.12 13.18 -2.36
C ARG A 315 13.81 12.35 -1.28
N LEU A 316 13.04 11.91 -0.26
CA LEU A 316 13.59 11.18 0.88
C LEU A 316 13.81 9.69 0.60
N VAL A 317 12.85 9.04 -0.04
CA VAL A 317 12.83 7.58 -0.24
C VAL A 317 12.16 7.20 -1.55
N SER A 318 12.68 6.16 -2.20
CA SER A 318 12.08 5.52 -3.36
C SER A 318 11.89 4.03 -3.09
N LEU A 319 10.71 3.53 -3.47
CA LEU A 319 10.33 2.13 -3.42
C LEU A 319 10.27 1.56 -4.83
N ARG A 320 11.00 0.47 -5.08
CA ARG A 320 10.99 -0.25 -6.37
C ARG A 320 10.67 -1.72 -6.15
N TRP A 321 10.19 -2.40 -7.18
CA TRP A 321 9.84 -3.82 -7.13
C TRP A 321 10.73 -4.65 -8.05
N ARG A 322 11.06 -5.87 -7.60
CA ARG A 322 11.84 -6.83 -8.38
C ARG A 322 11.39 -8.26 -8.11
N LEU A 323 11.59 -9.12 -9.10
CA LEU A 323 11.59 -10.56 -8.94
C LEU A 323 13.02 -11.01 -8.64
N HIS A 324 13.22 -11.61 -7.48
CA HIS A 324 14.50 -12.16 -7.05
C HIS A 324 14.51 -13.67 -7.30
N PHE A 325 15.37 -14.11 -8.20
CA PHE A 325 15.50 -15.51 -8.57
C PHE A 325 16.75 -16.08 -7.91
N GLU A 326 16.58 -17.24 -7.29
CA GLU A 326 17.65 -18.06 -6.74
C GLU A 326 17.58 -19.43 -7.43
N PHE A 327 18.64 -19.81 -8.14
CA PHE A 327 18.72 -21.11 -8.80
C PHE A 327 19.74 -21.98 -8.07
N VAL A 328 19.43 -23.27 -7.96
CA VAL A 328 20.39 -24.30 -7.60
C VAL A 328 20.64 -25.14 -8.85
N THR A 329 21.86 -25.09 -9.32
CA THR A 329 22.32 -25.79 -10.52
C THR A 329 23.25 -26.93 -10.15
N THR A 330 23.39 -27.91 -11.03
CA THR A 330 24.33 -29.01 -10.85
C THR A 330 25.12 -29.27 -12.13
N GLN A 331 26.18 -30.07 -12.04
CA GLN A 331 26.95 -30.48 -13.21
C GLN A 331 26.19 -31.57 -13.99
N PRO A 332 26.21 -31.55 -15.34
CA PRO A 332 25.56 -32.56 -16.16
C PRO A 332 25.92 -34.00 -15.76
N ASP A 333 27.20 -34.24 -15.47
CA ASP A 333 27.74 -35.56 -15.13
C ASP A 333 27.16 -36.14 -13.83
N SER A 334 26.63 -35.29 -12.95
CA SER A 334 26.05 -35.71 -11.65
C SER A 334 24.60 -36.22 -11.76
N VAL A 335 23.89 -35.94 -12.86
CA VAL A 335 22.45 -36.23 -12.99
C VAL A 335 22.19 -37.58 -13.66
N PHE A 336 23.12 -38.05 -14.49
CA PHE A 336 22.91 -39.20 -15.40
C PHE A 336 23.73 -40.45 -15.04
N GLN A 337 24.09 -40.64 -13.77
CA GLN A 337 24.63 -41.93 -13.33
C GLN A 337 23.51 -42.99 -13.35
N LEU A 338 23.24 -43.58 -14.51
CA LEU A 338 22.34 -44.73 -14.64
C LEU A 338 22.95 -45.91 -13.88
N PRO A 339 22.23 -46.54 -12.92
CA PRO A 339 22.64 -47.84 -12.43
C PRO A 339 22.54 -48.84 -13.58
N THR A 340 23.63 -49.52 -13.89
CA THR A 340 23.74 -50.47 -14.99
C THR A 340 22.79 -51.68 -14.85
N ASP A 341 22.23 -51.92 -13.65
CA ASP A 341 21.57 -53.18 -13.27
C ASP A 341 20.20 -53.06 -12.56
N SER A 342 19.55 -51.89 -12.48
CA SER A 342 18.24 -51.77 -11.81
C SER A 342 17.09 -51.39 -12.74
N SER A 343 16.03 -52.19 -12.73
CA SER A 343 14.76 -51.96 -13.46
C SER A 343 13.96 -50.76 -12.96
N THR A 344 14.42 -50.09 -11.91
CA THR A 344 13.83 -48.90 -11.31
C THR A 344 14.86 -47.77 -11.25
N TRP A 345 14.47 -46.58 -11.73
CA TRP A 345 15.28 -45.38 -11.61
C TRP A 345 15.37 -44.96 -10.14
N GLN A 346 16.58 -44.75 -9.65
CA GLN A 346 16.82 -44.13 -8.35
C GLN A 346 17.52 -42.79 -8.57
N GLY A 347 17.06 -41.74 -7.88
CA GLY A 347 17.70 -40.44 -7.93
C GLY A 347 19.09 -40.47 -7.29
N PRO A 348 19.98 -39.50 -7.62
CA PRO A 348 21.32 -39.46 -7.05
C PRO A 348 21.27 -39.29 -5.53
N GLY A 349 22.04 -40.09 -4.78
CA GLY A 349 22.17 -39.92 -3.33
C GLY A 349 22.90 -38.64 -2.91
N PHE A 350 23.74 -38.11 -3.80
CA PHE A 350 24.47 -36.85 -3.62
C PHE A 350 24.54 -36.10 -4.95
N LEU A 351 24.40 -34.78 -4.91
CA LEU A 351 24.55 -33.89 -6.06
C LEU A 351 25.51 -32.76 -5.72
N THR A 352 26.46 -32.49 -6.62
CA THR A 352 27.31 -31.29 -6.52
C THR A 352 26.50 -30.09 -6.98
N ILE A 353 26.27 -29.11 -6.10
CA ILE A 353 25.42 -27.96 -6.37
C ILE A 353 26.18 -26.65 -6.42
N GLU A 354 25.65 -25.70 -7.20
CA GLU A 354 26.08 -24.32 -7.26
C GLU A 354 24.86 -23.40 -7.26
N THR A 355 24.90 -22.32 -6.49
CA THR A 355 23.82 -21.35 -6.42
C THR A 355 24.12 -20.12 -7.27
N MET A 356 23.09 -19.58 -7.90
CA MET A 356 23.19 -18.29 -8.61
C MET A 356 21.95 -17.45 -8.37
N ILE A 357 22.13 -16.13 -8.48
CA ILE A 357 21.08 -15.14 -8.28
C ILE A 357 20.88 -14.37 -9.57
N TRP A 358 19.62 -14.07 -9.87
CA TRP A 358 19.24 -13.15 -10.94
C TRP A 358 18.10 -12.25 -10.46
N ASP A 359 18.16 -10.96 -10.76
CA ASP A 359 17.14 -9.99 -10.36
C ASP A 359 16.51 -9.38 -11.61
N LEU A 360 15.17 -9.35 -11.66
CA LEU A 360 14.42 -8.72 -12.74
C LEU A 360 13.52 -7.61 -12.17
N PRO A 361 13.78 -6.32 -12.50
CA PRO A 361 12.90 -5.24 -12.07
C PRO A 361 11.52 -5.34 -12.74
N ILE A 362 10.48 -4.99 -11.99
CA ILE A 362 9.10 -4.89 -12.48
C ILE A 362 8.46 -3.60 -11.97
N GLN A 363 7.37 -3.18 -12.61
CA GLN A 363 6.58 -2.05 -12.16
C GLN A 363 5.27 -2.53 -11.53
N ILE A 364 4.94 -1.99 -10.37
CA ILE A 364 3.65 -2.23 -9.72
C ILE A 364 2.95 -0.90 -9.53
N TYR A 365 1.72 -0.83 -10.03
CA TYR A 365 0.83 0.31 -10.01
C TYR A 365 -0.29 0.09 -8.99
N PRO A 366 -0.89 1.18 -8.47
CA PRO A 366 -2.05 1.05 -7.59
C PRO A 366 -3.20 0.32 -8.27
N SER A 367 -3.99 -0.42 -7.49
CA SER A 367 -5.36 -0.72 -7.88
C SER A 367 -6.20 0.49 -7.48
N LEU A 368 -6.92 1.08 -8.43
CA LEU A 368 -7.81 2.19 -8.11
C LEU A 368 -8.87 1.72 -7.10
N PRO A 369 -9.21 2.57 -6.12
CA PRO A 369 -10.24 2.23 -5.16
C PRO A 369 -11.57 2.14 -5.92
N THR A 370 -12.01 0.92 -6.24
CA THR A 370 -13.41 0.70 -6.56
C THR A 370 -14.19 1.08 -5.30
N PRO A 371 -15.25 1.89 -5.39
CA PRO A 371 -16.11 2.15 -4.23
C PRO A 371 -16.75 0.81 -3.83
N GLU A 372 -16.10 0.07 -2.94
CA GLU A 372 -16.66 -1.15 -2.38
C GLU A 372 -17.90 -0.73 -1.59
N PRO A 373 -19.08 -1.29 -1.90
CA PRO A 373 -20.31 -0.83 -1.25
C PRO A 373 -20.39 -1.11 0.27
N GLN A 374 -19.39 -1.73 0.92
CA GLN A 374 -19.59 -2.36 2.23
C GLN A 374 -18.43 -2.37 3.24
N THR A 375 -17.28 -1.72 3.03
CA THR A 375 -16.28 -1.58 4.12
C THR A 375 -16.64 -0.43 5.06
N ASN A 376 -17.69 -0.65 5.87
CA ASN A 376 -18.13 0.26 6.93
C ASN A 376 -17.19 0.18 8.16
N THR A 377 -15.92 0.54 8.00
CA THR A 377 -15.02 0.67 9.14
C THR A 377 -15.42 1.90 9.95
N LYS A 378 -16.10 1.67 11.08
CA LYS A 378 -16.47 2.70 12.06
C LYS A 378 -15.34 2.80 13.09
N TYR A 379 -14.78 3.99 13.23
CA TYR A 379 -13.82 4.30 14.30
C TYR A 379 -14.58 5.01 15.42
N SER A 380 -14.33 4.68 16.68
CA SER A 380 -14.98 5.36 17.79
C SER A 380 -14.06 5.57 18.99
N ILE A 381 -14.36 6.62 19.75
CA ILE A 381 -13.82 6.87 21.08
C ILE A 381 -14.94 7.31 22.01
N ILE A 382 -14.72 7.14 23.30
CA ILE A 382 -15.62 7.63 24.34
C ILE A 382 -14.96 8.84 25.00
N LEU A 383 -15.67 9.96 25.03
CA LEU A 383 -15.34 11.14 25.81
C LEU A 383 -15.66 10.94 27.27
#